data_AF-A0A8J5TPA0-F1
#
_entry.id   AF-A0A8J5TPA0-F1
#
_cell.length_a   1.000
_cell.length_b   1.000
_cell.length_c   1.000
_cell.angle_alpha   90.00
_cell.angle_beta   90.00
_cell.angle_gamma   90.00
#
_symmetry.space_group_name_H-M   'P 1'
#
loop_
_entity.id
_entity.type
_entity.pdbx_description
1 polymer ?
#
loop_
_entity_poly.entity_id
_entity_poly.type
_entity_poly.pdbx_seq_one_letter_code
_entity_poly.pdbx_strand_id
1 'polypeptide(L)'
;MRSNVLLLAIGLLVADSALAGPCKPKSSTSETAISTSIVSTTQPTTTAEETPTVASSETSIDTGTITTTASDTTATSEAETTTAAEVTTTTAEADTTTAVESTTTTAEAESTTTAAVATPTFTIVGGGGAVQGSPLKGVDQDGSILLFNPQTGNSRTRTLILDPDTGRLRDKDTGILVCAYYGSANSPDDPANFAYCQNGNTGLNKLYEYMTCQIVSGKLSCTAPKGACPTDDDGNFQGCTTESFSGENNQFYYRNQAGAGDYLYISSGSPAGYTAIDVIAQEG
;
A
#
# COMPACT_ATOMS: atom_id res chain seq x y z
N MET A 1 -59.11 -18.46 33.66
CA MET A 1 -57.94 -17.95 34.41
C MET A 1 -57.42 -16.73 33.65
N ARG A 2 -57.22 -15.63 34.36
CA ARG A 2 -57.10 -14.27 33.81
C ARG A 2 -55.69 -14.01 33.26
N SER A 3 -55.64 -13.37 32.11
CA SER A 3 -54.44 -12.85 31.44
C SER A 3 -53.95 -11.59 32.16
N ASN A 4 -52.64 -11.50 32.45
CA ASN A 4 -52.00 -10.29 32.96
C ASN A 4 -50.89 -9.86 31.99
N VAL A 5 -51.19 -8.80 31.23
CA VAL A 5 -50.27 -8.05 30.40
C VAL A 5 -49.49 -7.08 31.30
N LEU A 6 -48.16 -7.14 31.28
CA LEU A 6 -47.28 -6.19 31.96
C LEU A 6 -46.91 -5.07 30.96
N LEU A 7 -47.40 -3.86 31.20
CA LEU A 7 -47.00 -2.64 30.46
C LEU A 7 -45.79 -2.02 31.16
N LEU A 8 -44.64 -2.00 30.49
CA LEU A 8 -43.46 -1.23 30.91
C LEU A 8 -43.59 0.21 30.37
N ALA A 9 -43.63 1.18 31.27
CA ALA A 9 -43.57 2.60 30.96
C ALA A 9 -42.10 3.04 30.82
N ILE A 10 -41.75 3.65 29.67
CA ILE A 10 -40.46 4.28 29.42
C ILE A 10 -40.62 5.77 29.68
N GLY A 11 -39.92 6.29 30.70
CA GLY A 11 -39.85 7.71 31.02
C GLY A 11 -38.90 8.44 30.07
N LEU A 12 -39.39 9.52 29.45
CA LEU A 12 -38.62 10.47 28.64
C LEU A 12 -37.91 11.47 29.56
N LEU A 13 -36.57 11.47 29.54
CA LEU A 13 -35.76 12.52 30.13
C LEU A 13 -35.56 13.63 29.08
N VAL A 14 -36.08 14.82 29.41
CA VAL A 14 -35.91 16.05 28.65
C VAL A 14 -34.54 16.63 29.00
N ALA A 15 -33.63 16.72 28.03
CA ALA A 15 -32.38 17.44 28.17
C ALA A 15 -32.53 18.84 27.55
N ASP A 16 -32.52 19.85 28.42
CA ASP A 16 -32.43 21.26 28.07
C ASP A 16 -31.02 21.54 27.53
N SER A 17 -30.89 21.96 26.27
CA SER A 17 -29.61 22.36 25.69
C SER A 17 -29.65 23.84 25.37
N ALA A 18 -28.83 24.59 26.09
CA ALA A 18 -28.66 26.03 25.96
C ALA A 18 -28.07 26.41 24.59
N LEU A 19 -28.73 27.36 23.93
CA LEU A 19 -28.32 27.95 22.66
C LEU A 19 -27.44 29.19 22.96
N ALA A 20 -26.11 29.06 22.82
CA ALA A 20 -25.19 30.20 22.86
C ALA A 20 -24.93 30.72 21.44
N GLY A 21 -25.20 32.02 21.22
CA GLY A 21 -25.20 32.66 19.90
C GLY A 21 -23.82 33.00 19.31
N PRO A 22 -23.78 33.43 18.04
CA PRO A 22 -22.54 33.70 17.33
C PRO A 22 -21.87 35.02 17.75
N CYS A 23 -20.57 34.94 18.04
CA CYS A 23 -19.69 36.10 18.22
C CYS A 23 -19.55 36.90 16.92
N LYS A 24 -19.95 38.17 16.96
CA LYS A 24 -19.77 39.16 15.90
C LYS A 24 -18.38 39.81 16.02
N PRO A 25 -17.50 39.77 15.00
CA PRO A 25 -16.28 40.55 15.04
C PRO A 25 -16.61 42.05 14.83
N LYS A 26 -16.22 42.84 15.82
CA LYS A 26 -16.27 44.30 15.81
C LYS A 26 -15.06 44.82 15.03
N SER A 27 -15.31 45.39 13.85
CA SER A 27 -14.33 46.22 13.15
C SER A 27 -13.98 47.42 14.03
N SER A 28 -12.69 47.64 14.27
CA SER A 28 -12.16 48.85 14.89
C SER A 28 -11.20 49.51 13.94
N THR A 29 -11.66 50.58 13.30
CA THR A 29 -10.85 51.57 12.60
C THR A 29 -10.54 52.69 13.59
N SER A 30 -9.27 52.99 13.82
CA SER A 30 -8.81 54.33 14.18
C SER A 30 -7.41 54.57 13.65
N GLU A 31 -7.30 55.75 13.06
CA GLU A 31 -6.24 56.24 12.20
C GLU A 31 -5.08 56.88 13.00
N THR A 32 -3.94 57.01 12.31
CA THR A 32 -3.11 58.24 12.17
C THR A 32 -1.65 58.10 12.59
N ALA A 33 -0.75 58.08 11.60
CA ALA A 33 0.43 58.96 11.51
C ALA A 33 1.12 58.85 10.12
N ILE A 34 0.85 59.84 9.23
CA ILE A 34 1.78 60.76 8.53
C ILE A 34 3.20 60.18 8.20
N SER A 35 3.79 60.16 6.98
CA SER A 35 3.82 61.13 5.87
C SER A 35 4.48 60.56 4.58
N THR A 36 4.11 61.15 3.42
CA THR A 36 4.88 61.36 2.15
C THR A 36 5.29 60.12 1.30
N SER A 37 5.06 59.99 -0.01
CA SER A 37 5.05 60.99 -1.11
C SER A 37 4.32 60.47 -2.37
N ILE A 38 3.61 61.40 -3.03
CA ILE A 38 3.19 61.54 -4.45
C ILE A 38 3.50 60.45 -5.50
N VAL A 39 2.48 60.07 -6.29
CA VAL A 39 2.28 60.47 -7.71
C VAL A 39 0.95 59.89 -8.23
N SER A 40 0.08 60.79 -8.70
CA SER A 40 -1.20 60.52 -9.36
C SER A 40 -1.03 60.14 -10.82
N THR A 41 -1.82 59.18 -11.33
CA THR A 41 -2.52 59.36 -12.62
C THR A 41 -3.76 58.44 -12.73
N THR A 42 -4.93 59.08 -12.58
CA THR A 42 -6.18 58.94 -13.36
C THR A 42 -6.75 57.57 -13.76
N GLN A 43 -7.89 57.27 -13.15
CA GLN A 43 -9.09 56.54 -13.65
C GLN A 43 -9.62 57.12 -14.98
N PRO A 44 -10.41 56.38 -15.79
CA PRO A 44 -11.86 56.19 -15.54
C PRO A 44 -12.35 54.74 -15.79
N THR A 45 -13.06 54.10 -14.87
CA THR A 45 -14.52 53.81 -14.90
C THR A 45 -15.19 53.73 -16.26
N THR A 46 -15.68 52.55 -16.61
CA THR A 46 -17.04 52.36 -17.15
C THR A 46 -17.62 51.04 -16.63
N THR A 47 -18.82 51.14 -16.07
CA THR A 47 -19.74 50.06 -15.73
C THR A 47 -20.63 49.82 -16.94
N ALA A 48 -20.87 48.57 -17.32
CA ALA A 48 -22.07 48.17 -18.04
C ALA A 48 -22.37 46.69 -17.76
N GLU A 49 -23.66 46.45 -17.55
CA GLU A 49 -24.32 45.28 -17.01
C GLU A 49 -24.87 44.40 -18.15
N GLU A 50 -25.06 43.13 -17.82
CA GLU A 50 -26.09 42.20 -18.31
C GLU A 50 -25.90 41.27 -19.53
N THR A 51 -26.20 39.99 -19.20
CA THR A 51 -26.84 38.89 -19.95
C THR A 51 -25.98 37.89 -20.77
N PRO A 52 -26.13 36.57 -20.53
CA PRO A 52 -25.47 35.50 -21.28
C PRO A 52 -26.29 35.07 -22.51
N THR A 53 -25.61 34.67 -23.59
CA THR A 53 -26.24 33.96 -24.72
C THR A 53 -25.40 32.74 -25.10
N VAL A 54 -26.09 31.61 -25.22
CA VAL A 54 -25.64 30.28 -25.65
C VAL A 54 -25.61 30.23 -27.19
N ALA A 55 -24.59 29.61 -27.80
CA ALA A 55 -24.73 28.63 -28.90
C ALA A 55 -23.40 28.30 -29.61
N SER A 56 -23.22 26.99 -29.83
CA SER A 56 -22.65 26.29 -31.00
C SER A 56 -21.24 26.60 -31.50
N SER A 57 -20.36 25.59 -31.60
CA SER A 57 -20.41 24.60 -32.69
C SER A 57 -19.23 23.61 -32.63
N GLU A 58 -19.58 22.34 -32.82
CA GLU A 58 -18.96 21.29 -33.64
C GLU A 58 -17.43 21.16 -33.71
N THR A 59 -16.94 19.98 -33.33
CA THR A 59 -15.82 19.34 -34.03
C THR A 59 -16.08 17.85 -34.15
N SER A 60 -16.34 17.45 -35.40
CA SER A 60 -16.44 16.08 -35.88
C SER A 60 -15.10 15.37 -35.77
N ILE A 61 -15.08 14.10 -35.35
CA ILE A 61 -13.96 13.20 -35.60
C ILE A 61 -14.51 11.88 -36.13
N ASP A 62 -14.07 11.61 -37.36
CA ASP A 62 -14.26 10.46 -38.20
C ASP A 62 -13.66 9.20 -37.54
N THR A 63 -14.39 8.08 -37.51
CA THR A 63 -13.79 6.76 -37.24
C THR A 63 -14.29 5.77 -38.28
N GLY A 64 -13.42 5.58 -39.28
CA GLY A 64 -13.56 4.58 -40.32
C GLY A 64 -13.54 3.16 -39.76
N THR A 65 -14.48 2.39 -40.28
CA THR A 65 -14.61 0.94 -40.18
C THR A 65 -13.43 0.23 -40.83
N ILE A 66 -12.83 -0.76 -40.15
CA ILE A 66 -12.06 -1.81 -40.82
C ILE A 66 -12.49 -3.17 -40.26
N THR A 67 -13.17 -3.94 -41.10
CA THR A 67 -13.45 -5.36 -40.96
C THR A 67 -12.43 -6.14 -41.77
N THR A 68 -11.69 -7.09 -41.18
CA THR A 68 -11.18 -8.29 -41.88
C THR A 68 -10.78 -9.34 -40.83
N THR A 69 -11.59 -10.37 -40.57
CA THR A 69 -11.57 -11.76 -41.09
C THR A 69 -10.40 -12.64 -40.62
N ALA A 70 -10.79 -13.84 -40.19
CA ALA A 70 -10.02 -14.92 -39.58
C ALA A 70 -8.99 -15.61 -40.49
N SER A 71 -8.11 -16.39 -39.88
CA SER A 71 -7.62 -17.66 -40.43
C SER A 71 -7.29 -18.66 -39.32
N ASP A 72 -8.03 -19.77 -39.35
CA ASP A 72 -7.66 -21.07 -38.82
C ASP A 72 -6.33 -21.56 -39.41
N THR A 73 -5.53 -22.29 -38.65
CA THR A 73 -4.80 -23.47 -39.14
C THR A 73 -4.49 -24.43 -37.99
N THR A 74 -5.02 -25.64 -38.15
CA THR A 74 -4.81 -26.92 -37.47
C THR A 74 -3.41 -27.54 -37.69
N ALA A 75 -2.89 -28.25 -36.68
CA ALA A 75 -2.14 -29.52 -36.75
C ALA A 75 -1.70 -29.88 -35.30
N THR A 76 -2.11 -30.96 -34.62
CA THR A 76 -2.08 -32.43 -34.88
C THR A 76 -0.73 -33.09 -34.60
N SER A 77 -0.83 -34.22 -33.88
CA SER A 77 0.11 -35.34 -33.65
C SER A 77 1.07 -35.19 -32.46
N GLU A 78 0.88 -35.99 -31.38
CA GLU A 78 1.38 -37.38 -31.17
C GLU A 78 2.88 -37.37 -30.83
N ALA A 79 3.46 -38.18 -29.97
CA ALA A 79 3.09 -39.21 -29.01
C ALA A 79 4.42 -39.57 -28.28
N GLU A 80 4.38 -40.67 -27.54
CA GLU A 80 5.51 -41.54 -27.16
C GLU A 80 6.05 -41.42 -25.74
N THR A 81 6.07 -42.62 -25.15
CA THR A 81 6.38 -43.02 -23.79
C THR A 81 7.61 -43.94 -23.87
N THR A 82 8.17 -44.32 -22.71
CA THR A 82 9.19 -45.39 -22.49
C THR A 82 10.65 -44.98 -22.80
N THR A 83 11.72 -45.45 -22.16
CA THR A 83 12.01 -46.70 -21.42
C THR A 83 13.17 -46.47 -20.42
N ALA A 84 13.23 -47.35 -19.42
CA ALA A 84 14.23 -47.57 -18.38
C ALA A 84 15.69 -47.81 -18.84
N ALA A 85 16.62 -47.66 -17.88
CA ALA A 85 17.87 -48.40 -17.85
C ALA A 85 18.17 -48.86 -16.41
N GLU A 86 18.08 -50.17 -16.25
CA GLU A 86 18.54 -51.00 -15.13
C GLU A 86 19.94 -51.49 -15.50
N VAL A 87 20.96 -51.40 -14.61
CA VAL A 87 22.05 -52.40 -14.55
C VAL A 87 22.55 -52.54 -13.11
N THR A 88 22.75 -53.82 -12.79
CA THR A 88 22.80 -54.52 -11.52
C THR A 88 24.25 -54.88 -11.12
N THR A 89 24.46 -55.17 -9.83
CA THR A 89 25.43 -56.13 -9.22
C THR A 89 26.94 -55.83 -9.31
N THR A 90 27.73 -55.95 -8.22
CA THR A 90 28.18 -57.26 -7.70
C THR A 90 28.69 -57.18 -6.25
N THR A 91 28.36 -58.24 -5.51
CA THR A 91 28.67 -58.63 -4.12
C THR A 91 30.04 -59.32 -3.96
N ALA A 92 30.68 -59.18 -2.80
CA ALA A 92 31.44 -60.21 -2.04
C ALA A 92 32.10 -59.51 -0.83
N GLU A 93 31.67 -59.75 0.43
CA GLU A 93 32.03 -60.84 1.35
C GLU A 93 33.46 -60.79 1.93
N ALA A 94 33.52 -61.13 3.22
CA ALA A 94 34.58 -60.90 4.20
C ALA A 94 35.85 -61.77 4.00
N ASP A 95 37.00 -61.34 4.54
CA ASP A 95 37.58 -61.94 5.78
C ASP A 95 38.91 -61.26 6.22
N THR A 96 39.09 -61.25 7.55
CA THR A 96 40.30 -61.22 8.41
C THR A 96 41.63 -60.49 8.07
N THR A 97 42.04 -59.63 9.04
CA THR A 97 43.39 -59.34 9.60
C THR A 97 44.61 -59.09 8.70
N THR A 98 45.23 -57.91 8.84
CA THR A 98 46.66 -57.71 9.19
C THR A 98 46.94 -56.22 9.43
N ALA A 99 47.60 -55.90 10.54
CA ALA A 99 48.04 -54.56 10.90
C ALA A 99 49.16 -54.08 9.97
N VAL A 100 49.01 -52.89 9.39
CA VAL A 100 50.11 -52.12 8.79
C VAL A 100 49.96 -50.68 9.25
N GLU A 101 50.92 -50.22 10.05
CA GLU A 101 51.10 -48.81 10.39
C GLU A 101 51.26 -48.01 9.09
N SER A 102 50.27 -47.17 8.78
CA SER A 102 50.38 -46.13 7.78
C SER A 102 50.30 -44.79 8.49
N THR A 103 51.39 -44.05 8.43
CA THR A 103 51.50 -42.65 8.85
C THR A 103 50.63 -41.79 7.95
N THR A 104 49.37 -41.60 8.34
CA THR A 104 48.45 -40.68 7.69
C THR A 104 48.83 -39.25 8.07
N THR A 105 49.52 -38.55 7.18
CA THR A 105 49.64 -37.09 7.26
C THR A 105 48.27 -36.51 6.95
N THR A 106 47.53 -36.14 7.99
CA THR A 106 46.26 -35.41 7.87
C THR A 106 46.56 -34.04 7.25
N ALA A 107 46.30 -33.91 5.95
CA ALA A 107 46.15 -32.61 5.33
C ALA A 107 44.88 -31.99 5.93
N GLU A 108 45.07 -31.00 6.80
CA GLU A 108 44.02 -30.16 7.32
C GLU A 108 43.37 -29.45 6.13
N ALA A 109 42.20 -29.93 5.71
CA ALA A 109 41.40 -29.23 4.72
C ALA A 109 40.96 -27.92 5.39
N GLU A 110 41.60 -26.82 4.99
CA GLU A 110 41.22 -25.47 5.37
C GLU A 110 39.81 -25.23 4.86
N SER A 111 38.84 -25.49 5.73
CA SER A 111 37.42 -25.29 5.46
C SER A 111 37.17 -23.79 5.47
N THR A 112 37.29 -23.17 4.29
CA THR A 112 36.94 -21.76 4.08
C THR A 112 35.44 -21.62 4.29
N THR A 113 35.09 -21.35 5.54
CA THR A 113 33.70 -21.10 5.93
C THR A 113 33.36 -19.72 5.36
N THR A 114 32.74 -19.69 4.18
CA THR A 114 32.24 -18.44 3.60
C THR A 114 31.19 -17.90 4.55
N ALA A 115 31.54 -16.85 5.31
CA ALA A 115 30.61 -16.16 6.17
C ALA A 115 29.44 -15.68 5.30
N ALA A 116 28.21 -16.09 5.65
CA ALA A 116 27.02 -15.64 4.96
C ALA A 116 26.98 -14.11 5.01
N VAL A 117 26.92 -13.47 3.84
CA VAL A 117 26.75 -12.02 3.73
C VAL A 117 25.43 -11.68 4.43
N ALA A 118 25.50 -10.84 5.46
CA ALA A 118 24.30 -10.40 6.17
C ALA A 118 23.37 -9.69 5.18
N THR A 119 22.12 -10.13 5.10
CA THR A 119 21.11 -9.45 4.28
C THR A 119 20.92 -8.03 4.82
N PRO A 120 21.06 -6.98 4.00
CA PRO A 120 20.94 -5.60 4.47
C PRO A 120 19.55 -5.36 5.03
N THR A 121 19.48 -4.61 6.14
CA THR A 121 18.24 -4.29 6.84
C THR A 121 18.10 -2.79 7.03
N PHE A 122 16.88 -2.27 6.96
CA PHE A 122 16.61 -0.84 7.08
C PHE A 122 15.26 -0.58 7.75
N THR A 123 15.06 0.64 8.22
CA THR A 123 13.76 1.15 8.67
C THR A 123 13.18 2.07 7.59
N ILE A 124 11.88 1.97 7.34
CA ILE A 124 11.18 2.98 6.51
C ILE A 124 10.90 4.20 7.37
N VAL A 125 11.34 5.38 6.92
CA VAL A 125 11.01 6.66 7.56
C VAL A 125 10.32 7.62 6.59
N GLY A 126 9.40 8.43 7.10
CA GLY A 126 8.72 9.44 6.29
C GLY A 126 9.68 10.52 5.79
N GLY A 127 9.61 10.84 4.50
CA GLY A 127 10.49 11.81 3.83
C GLY A 127 9.90 13.20 3.64
N GLY A 128 8.76 13.51 4.28
CA GLY A 128 8.12 14.82 4.16
C GLY A 128 6.89 15.00 5.04
N GLY A 129 6.36 16.23 5.06
CA GLY A 129 5.12 16.58 5.76
C GLY A 129 5.19 16.36 7.28
N ALA A 130 4.05 15.98 7.87
CA ALA A 130 3.92 15.73 9.31
C ALA A 130 4.61 14.44 9.79
N VAL A 131 5.02 13.58 8.86
CA VAL A 131 5.69 12.30 9.15
C VAL A 131 7.20 12.35 8.89
N GLN A 132 7.77 13.54 8.65
CA GLN A 132 9.20 13.70 8.36
C GLN A 132 10.07 13.12 9.48
N GLY A 133 10.90 12.13 9.13
CA GLY A 133 11.79 11.44 10.06
C GLY A 133 11.08 10.45 11.00
N SER A 134 9.75 10.35 10.95
CA SER A 134 9.02 9.37 11.75
C SER A 134 9.23 7.97 11.18
N PRO A 135 9.62 6.97 12.01
CA PRO A 135 9.75 5.60 11.57
C PRO A 135 8.39 4.93 11.40
N LEU A 136 8.30 4.06 10.41
CA LEU A 136 7.13 3.21 10.19
C LEU A 136 7.04 2.19 11.32
N LYS A 137 5.86 2.07 11.91
CA LYS A 137 5.58 1.18 13.04
C LYS A 137 4.48 0.19 12.72
N GLY A 138 4.53 -0.94 13.42
CA GLY A 138 3.54 -2.01 13.32
C GLY A 138 3.60 -2.95 14.52
N VAL A 139 2.68 -3.90 14.54
CA VAL A 139 2.59 -4.97 15.54
C VAL A 139 2.98 -6.32 14.93
N ASP A 140 3.31 -7.32 15.75
CA ASP A 140 3.69 -8.67 15.29
C ASP A 140 2.44 -9.50 14.93
N GLN A 141 1.66 -9.02 13.97
CA GLN A 141 0.42 -9.68 13.55
C GLN A 141 0.26 -9.61 12.02
N ASP A 142 -0.08 -10.74 11.41
CA ASP A 142 -0.42 -10.81 10.00
C ASP A 142 -1.67 -9.98 9.69
N GLY A 143 -1.70 -9.37 8.50
CA GLY A 143 -2.79 -8.46 8.11
C GLY A 143 -2.80 -7.09 8.81
N SER A 144 -1.94 -6.84 9.81
CA SER A 144 -1.93 -5.55 10.51
C SER A 144 -1.37 -4.42 9.63
N ILE A 145 -1.96 -3.23 9.76
CA ILE A 145 -1.58 -2.06 8.97
C ILE A 145 -0.40 -1.35 9.61
N LEU A 146 0.54 -0.88 8.77
CA LEU A 146 1.72 -0.14 9.17
C LEU A 146 1.45 1.38 9.09
N LEU A 147 1.89 2.12 10.10
CA LEU A 147 1.63 3.55 10.21
C LEU A 147 2.76 4.32 10.91
N PHE A 148 2.84 5.61 10.63
CA PHE A 148 3.67 6.56 11.36
C PHE A 148 2.91 7.11 12.56
N ASN A 149 3.64 7.59 13.57
CA ASN A 149 3.09 8.31 14.72
C ASN A 149 1.83 7.67 15.35
N PRO A 150 1.82 6.35 15.66
CA PRO A 150 0.66 5.72 16.29
C PRO A 150 0.35 6.41 17.63
N GLN A 151 -0.92 6.71 17.86
CA GLN A 151 -1.42 7.41 19.05
C GLN A 151 -1.88 6.45 20.14
N THR A 152 -2.18 5.20 19.77
CA THR A 152 -2.64 4.14 20.66
C THR A 152 -1.98 2.81 20.31
N GLY A 153 -2.12 1.82 21.19
CA GLY A 153 -1.59 0.47 20.98
C GLY A 153 -0.13 0.29 21.35
N ASN A 154 0.44 -0.84 20.92
CA ASN A 154 1.78 -1.32 21.25
C ASN A 154 2.70 -1.41 20.03
N SER A 155 2.44 -0.62 18.99
CA SER A 155 3.23 -0.61 17.76
C SER A 155 4.68 -0.20 18.01
N ARG A 156 5.61 -0.94 17.42
CA ARG A 156 7.05 -0.65 17.47
C ARG A 156 7.61 -0.36 16.08
N THR A 157 8.76 0.32 16.03
CA THR A 157 9.51 0.52 14.79
C THR A 157 9.82 -0.83 14.14
N ARG A 158 9.58 -0.93 12.84
CA ARG A 158 9.84 -2.16 12.06
C ARG A 158 11.15 -2.06 11.32
N THR A 159 11.90 -3.16 11.34
CA THR A 159 13.10 -3.34 10.53
C THR A 159 12.76 -4.27 9.38
N LEU A 160 13.03 -3.86 8.15
CA LEU A 160 12.68 -4.59 6.95
C LEU A 160 13.91 -5.10 6.23
N ILE A 161 13.69 -6.15 5.45
CA ILE A 161 14.60 -6.71 4.46
C ILE A 161 13.93 -6.54 3.10
N LEU A 162 14.69 -6.07 2.11
CA LEU A 162 14.29 -6.11 0.71
C LEU A 162 14.91 -7.34 0.05
N ASP A 163 14.05 -8.21 -0.49
CA ASP A 163 14.47 -9.36 -1.26
C ASP A 163 14.91 -8.92 -2.67
N PRO A 164 16.19 -9.09 -3.06
CA PRO A 164 16.69 -8.55 -4.33
C PRO A 164 16.15 -9.28 -5.56
N ASP A 165 15.75 -10.54 -5.41
CA ASP A 165 15.29 -11.38 -6.53
C ASP A 165 13.82 -11.11 -6.86
N THR A 166 13.03 -10.81 -5.83
CA THR A 166 11.57 -10.64 -5.98
C THR A 166 11.09 -9.20 -5.77
N GLY A 167 11.96 -8.32 -5.25
CA GLY A 167 11.59 -6.97 -4.82
C GLY A 167 10.63 -6.94 -3.62
N ARG A 168 10.38 -8.07 -2.96
CA ARG A 168 9.42 -8.12 -1.85
C ARG A 168 10.05 -7.62 -0.57
N LEU A 169 9.29 -6.82 0.18
CA LEU A 169 9.66 -6.43 1.54
C LEU A 169 9.19 -7.49 2.52
N ARG A 170 10.04 -7.85 3.47
CA ARG A 170 9.67 -8.65 4.64
C ARG A 170 10.14 -7.99 5.92
N ASP A 171 9.37 -8.15 6.98
CA ASP A 171 9.82 -7.77 8.31
C ASP A 171 10.90 -8.73 8.80
N LYS A 172 11.97 -8.18 9.38
CA LYS A 172 13.15 -8.93 9.85
C LYS A 172 12.80 -9.85 11.00
N ASP A 173 11.97 -9.39 11.94
CA ASP A 173 11.69 -10.10 13.19
C ASP A 173 10.72 -11.26 12.97
N THR A 174 9.70 -11.04 12.13
CA THR A 174 8.58 -11.98 11.93
C THR A 174 8.68 -12.76 10.62
N GLY A 175 9.45 -12.28 9.65
CA GLY A 175 9.50 -12.83 8.30
C GLY A 175 8.26 -12.55 7.45
N ILE A 176 7.26 -11.83 7.98
CA ILE A 176 6.01 -11.56 7.28
C ILE A 176 6.26 -10.55 6.16
N LEU A 177 5.74 -10.86 4.97
CA LEU A 177 5.83 -9.97 3.81
C LEU A 177 4.96 -8.73 3.99
N VAL A 178 5.33 -7.64 3.31
CA VAL A 178 4.51 -6.43 3.24
C VAL A 178 3.72 -6.42 1.93
N CYS A 179 2.44 -6.07 2.03
CA CYS A 179 1.45 -6.09 0.98
C CYS A 179 0.65 -4.78 0.92
N ALA A 180 0.01 -4.53 -0.23
CA ALA A 180 -0.99 -3.50 -0.39
C ALA A 180 -2.33 -4.06 0.10
N TYR A 181 -3.00 -3.36 1.02
CA TYR A 181 -4.29 -3.76 1.57
C TYR A 181 -5.42 -2.90 1.02
N TYR A 182 -6.38 -3.55 0.36
CA TYR A 182 -7.50 -2.94 -0.37
C TYR A 182 -8.83 -3.01 0.39
N GLY A 183 -8.88 -3.49 1.64
CA GLY A 183 -10.15 -3.69 2.35
C GLY A 183 -10.94 -2.41 2.69
N SER A 184 -10.47 -1.24 2.30
CA SER A 184 -11.22 0.02 2.35
C SER A 184 -11.22 0.77 1.00
N ALA A 185 -10.74 0.14 -0.07
CA ALA A 185 -10.75 0.68 -1.42
C ALA A 185 -12.03 0.24 -2.13
N ASN A 186 -12.94 1.17 -2.44
CA ASN A 186 -14.16 0.87 -3.18
C ASN A 186 -13.97 1.00 -4.71
N SER A 187 -12.94 1.72 -5.12
CA SER A 187 -12.55 1.97 -6.51
C SER A 187 -11.06 1.64 -6.73
N PRO A 188 -10.62 1.27 -7.95
CA PRO A 188 -9.21 1.05 -8.28
C PRO A 188 -8.30 2.27 -8.07
N ASP A 189 -8.88 3.47 -7.95
CA ASP A 189 -8.15 4.70 -7.68
C ASP A 189 -8.07 5.04 -6.18
N ASP A 190 -8.78 4.30 -5.33
CA ASP A 190 -8.70 4.48 -3.88
C ASP A 190 -7.33 3.99 -3.37
N PRO A 191 -6.65 4.74 -2.48
CA PRO A 191 -5.36 4.34 -1.95
C PRO A 191 -5.40 3.04 -1.14
N ALA A 192 -4.45 2.15 -1.38
CA ALA A 192 -4.27 0.93 -0.60
C ALA A 192 -3.40 1.19 0.62
N ASN A 193 -3.73 0.61 1.77
CA ASN A 193 -2.87 0.68 2.94
C ASN A 193 -1.59 -0.14 2.76
N PHE A 194 -0.51 0.33 3.37
CA PHE A 194 0.71 -0.44 3.52
C PHE A 194 0.58 -1.34 4.76
N ALA A 195 0.54 -2.67 4.58
CA ALA A 195 0.20 -3.61 5.65
C ALA A 195 1.03 -4.88 5.56
N TYR A 196 1.07 -5.66 6.64
CA TYR A 196 1.54 -7.04 6.53
C TYR A 196 0.57 -7.88 5.71
N CYS A 197 1.11 -8.73 4.84
CA CYS A 197 0.32 -9.73 4.13
C CYS A 197 -0.40 -10.62 5.14
N GLN A 198 -1.61 -11.06 4.80
CA GLN A 198 -2.43 -11.94 5.62
C GLN A 198 -2.43 -13.36 5.06
N ASN A 199 -2.22 -14.35 5.93
CA ASN A 199 -2.24 -15.74 5.51
C ASN A 199 -3.63 -16.15 4.99
N GLY A 200 -3.67 -16.83 3.84
CA GLY A 200 -4.92 -17.25 3.18
C GLY A 200 -5.73 -16.13 2.52
N ASN A 201 -5.29 -14.87 2.61
CA ASN A 201 -6.00 -13.71 2.05
C ASN A 201 -5.08 -12.75 1.28
N THR A 202 -3.97 -13.27 0.77
CA THR A 202 -3.01 -12.53 -0.06
C THR A 202 -2.95 -13.11 -1.46
N GLY A 203 -2.89 -12.25 -2.46
CA GLY A 203 -2.79 -12.58 -3.89
C GLY A 203 -3.99 -12.10 -4.69
N LEU A 204 -4.04 -12.54 -5.95
CA LEU A 204 -5.02 -12.05 -6.93
C LEU A 204 -6.45 -12.08 -6.40
N ASN A 205 -7.12 -10.93 -6.52
CA ASN A 205 -8.51 -10.71 -6.12
C ASN A 205 -8.76 -11.01 -4.62
N LYS A 206 -7.76 -10.77 -3.78
CA LYS A 206 -7.88 -10.83 -2.31
C LYS A 206 -7.75 -9.43 -1.69
N LEU A 207 -7.98 -9.35 -0.37
CA LEU A 207 -7.84 -8.10 0.38
C LEU A 207 -6.40 -7.57 0.37
N TYR A 208 -5.42 -8.46 0.29
CA TYR A 208 -4.00 -8.12 0.26
C TYR A 208 -3.40 -8.54 -1.07
N GLU A 209 -2.62 -7.67 -1.69
CA GLU A 209 -1.88 -7.99 -2.91
C GLU A 209 -0.40 -7.72 -2.71
N TYR A 210 0.44 -8.54 -3.34
CA TYR A 210 1.88 -8.37 -3.19
C TYR A 210 2.38 -7.13 -3.93
N MET A 211 3.27 -6.36 -3.29
CA MET A 211 3.95 -5.20 -3.88
C MET A 211 5.39 -5.52 -4.24
N THR A 212 5.93 -4.83 -5.25
CA THR A 212 7.32 -4.96 -5.69
C THR A 212 8.05 -3.65 -5.42
N CYS A 213 9.20 -3.72 -4.77
CA CYS A 213 9.92 -2.57 -4.27
C CYS A 213 11.39 -2.58 -4.69
N GLN A 214 11.99 -1.39 -4.70
CA GLN A 214 13.41 -1.15 -4.92
C GLN A 214 13.87 0.05 -4.09
N ILE A 215 15.17 0.10 -3.78
CA ILE A 215 15.78 1.26 -3.13
C ILE A 215 16.64 1.98 -4.18
N VAL A 216 16.32 3.25 -4.43
CA VAL A 216 17.07 4.10 -5.37
C VAL A 216 17.53 5.34 -4.61
N SER A 217 18.85 5.51 -4.48
CA SER A 217 19.46 6.64 -3.77
C SER A 217 18.92 6.84 -2.34
N GLY A 218 18.72 5.74 -1.61
CA GLY A 218 18.21 5.75 -0.23
C GLY A 218 16.69 5.96 -0.10
N LYS A 219 15.97 6.13 -1.21
CA LYS A 219 14.50 6.19 -1.22
C LYS A 219 13.90 4.85 -1.63
N LEU A 220 12.84 4.45 -0.95
CA LEU A 220 12.06 3.27 -1.32
C LEU A 220 11.07 3.67 -2.41
N SER A 221 11.03 2.89 -3.49
CA SER A 221 10.05 2.99 -4.56
C SER A 221 9.37 1.64 -4.66
N CYS A 222 8.03 1.61 -4.60
CA CYS A 222 7.26 0.38 -4.73
C CYS A 222 6.17 0.54 -5.78
N THR A 223 5.73 -0.59 -6.31
CA THR A 223 4.59 -0.74 -7.22
C THR A 223 3.63 -1.78 -6.65
N ALA A 224 2.33 -1.57 -6.81
CA ALA A 224 1.30 -2.54 -6.50
C ALA A 224 0.23 -2.53 -7.60
N PRO A 225 -0.38 -3.68 -7.96
CA PRO A 225 -1.49 -3.71 -8.91
C PRO A 225 -2.64 -2.83 -8.41
N LYS A 226 -3.37 -2.14 -9.29
CA LYS A 226 -4.61 -1.47 -8.88
C LYS A 226 -5.64 -2.49 -8.38
N GLY A 227 -6.46 -2.10 -7.41
CA GLY A 227 -7.41 -3.01 -6.78
C GLY A 227 -8.60 -2.29 -6.15
N ALA A 228 -9.74 -2.97 -6.12
CA ALA A 228 -10.95 -2.51 -5.48
C ALA A 228 -11.64 -3.66 -4.76
N CYS A 229 -12.16 -3.40 -3.58
CA CYS A 229 -12.90 -4.30 -2.73
C CYS A 229 -14.21 -3.62 -2.26
N PRO A 230 -15.14 -3.33 -3.19
CA PRO A 230 -16.33 -2.53 -2.89
C PRO A 230 -17.27 -3.22 -1.90
N THR A 231 -17.97 -2.39 -1.14
CA THR A 231 -19.18 -2.79 -0.41
C THR A 231 -20.43 -2.27 -1.13
N ASP A 232 -21.55 -2.99 -1.03
CA ASP A 232 -22.84 -2.45 -1.48
C ASP A 232 -23.36 -1.34 -0.55
N ASP A 233 -24.53 -0.77 -0.88
CA ASP A 233 -25.15 0.31 -0.11
C ASP A 233 -25.54 -0.11 1.32
N ASP A 234 -25.69 -1.42 1.56
CA ASP A 234 -25.98 -2.00 2.87
C ASP A 234 -24.68 -2.32 3.66
N GLY A 235 -23.50 -2.06 3.08
CA GLY A 235 -22.20 -2.33 3.67
C GLY A 235 -21.73 -3.78 3.53
N ASN A 236 -22.40 -4.60 2.70
CA ASN A 236 -21.97 -5.97 2.46
C ASN A 236 -20.79 -6.00 1.49
N PHE A 237 -19.81 -6.83 1.81
CA PHE A 237 -18.60 -6.99 1.02
C PHE A 237 -18.86 -7.76 -0.29
N GLN A 238 -18.54 -7.15 -1.42
CA GLN A 238 -18.83 -7.70 -2.75
C GLN A 238 -17.67 -8.51 -3.36
N GLY A 239 -16.56 -8.65 -2.62
CA GLY A 239 -15.34 -9.27 -3.12
C GLY A 239 -14.31 -8.24 -3.58
N CYS A 240 -13.08 -8.70 -3.80
CA CYS A 240 -11.99 -7.89 -4.33
C CYS A 240 -11.73 -8.22 -5.80
N THR A 241 -11.33 -7.23 -6.56
CA THR A 241 -10.84 -7.37 -7.93
C THR A 241 -9.55 -6.59 -8.09
N THR A 242 -8.56 -7.17 -8.76
CA THR A 242 -7.23 -6.57 -9.01
C THR A 242 -6.81 -6.74 -10.48
N GLU A 243 -7.09 -7.90 -11.07
CA GLU A 243 -6.68 -8.23 -12.44
C GLU A 243 -7.42 -7.45 -13.53
N SER A 244 -8.60 -6.91 -13.22
CA SER A 244 -9.42 -6.17 -14.20
C SER A 244 -8.95 -4.74 -14.44
N PHE A 245 -7.93 -4.27 -13.70
CA PHE A 245 -7.46 -2.90 -13.75
C PHE A 245 -6.09 -2.81 -14.39
N SER A 246 -5.94 -1.92 -15.37
CA SER A 246 -4.65 -1.59 -15.95
C SER A 246 -3.89 -0.58 -15.10
N GLY A 247 -2.58 -0.73 -15.01
CA GLY A 247 -1.69 0.20 -14.32
C GLY A 247 -1.40 -0.18 -12.88
N GLU A 248 -0.59 0.65 -12.23
CA GLU A 248 -0.03 0.36 -10.90
C GLU A 248 -0.16 1.57 -9.99
N ASN A 249 -0.31 1.29 -8.70
CA ASN A 249 -0.08 2.23 -7.63
C ASN A 249 1.43 2.33 -7.40
N ASN A 250 2.00 3.52 -7.52
CA ASN A 250 3.46 3.72 -7.57
C ASN A 250 3.95 4.95 -6.78
N GLN A 251 3.06 5.60 -6.03
CA GLN A 251 3.37 6.76 -5.21
C GLN A 251 2.89 6.56 -3.78
N PHE A 252 3.68 7.01 -2.81
CA PHE A 252 3.34 6.92 -1.40
C PHE A 252 2.61 8.17 -0.91
N TYR A 253 1.68 7.93 -0.01
CA TYR A 253 0.92 8.97 0.66
C TYR A 253 0.76 8.64 2.15
N TYR A 254 0.52 9.65 2.96
CA TYR A 254 -0.04 9.43 4.29
C TYR A 254 -1.35 10.18 4.49
N ARG A 255 -2.15 9.68 5.42
CA ARG A 255 -3.36 10.36 5.90
C ARG A 255 -3.49 10.14 7.40
N ASN A 256 -3.70 11.24 8.13
CA ASN A 256 -3.98 11.17 9.55
C ASN A 256 -5.39 10.64 9.79
N GLN A 257 -5.51 9.71 10.74
CA GLN A 257 -6.77 9.30 11.32
C GLN A 257 -6.72 9.57 12.82
N ALA A 258 -7.57 10.49 13.26
CA ALA A 258 -7.64 10.91 14.66
C ALA A 258 -7.88 9.71 15.59
N GLY A 259 -7.07 9.61 16.65
CA GLY A 259 -7.10 8.50 17.60
C GLY A 259 -6.28 7.28 17.20
N ALA A 260 -5.79 7.21 15.96
CA ALA A 260 -5.00 6.09 15.46
C ALA A 260 -3.56 6.49 15.12
N GLY A 261 -3.36 7.44 14.21
CA GLY A 261 -2.04 7.88 13.74
C GLY A 261 -2.02 8.22 12.25
N ASP A 262 -0.85 8.23 11.65
CA ASP A 262 -0.63 8.60 10.24
C ASP A 262 -0.42 7.34 9.39
N TYR A 263 -1.49 6.85 8.78
CA TYR A 263 -1.46 5.65 7.95
C TYR A 263 -0.65 5.88 6.67
N LEU A 264 0.19 4.91 6.31
CA LEU A 264 0.91 4.88 5.04
C LEU A 264 0.05 4.19 3.97
N TYR A 265 0.01 4.78 2.78
CA TYR A 265 -0.71 4.29 1.63
C TYR A 265 0.17 4.25 0.38
N ILE A 266 -0.21 3.41 -0.57
CA ILE A 266 0.28 3.42 -1.94
C ILE A 266 -0.89 3.64 -2.90
N SER A 267 -0.74 4.57 -3.84
CA SER A 267 -1.75 4.89 -4.84
C SER A 267 -1.10 5.43 -6.12
N SER A 268 -1.90 5.90 -7.07
CA SER A 268 -1.48 6.65 -8.25
C SER A 268 -2.23 7.98 -8.32
N GLY A 269 -1.61 9.01 -8.91
CA GLY A 269 -2.27 10.30 -9.14
C GLY A 269 -2.25 11.24 -7.92
N SER A 270 -3.42 11.74 -7.50
CA SER A 270 -3.53 12.72 -6.41
C SER A 270 -4.84 12.53 -5.63
N PRO A 271 -4.94 11.44 -4.85
CA PRO A 271 -6.14 11.11 -4.09
C PRO A 271 -6.48 12.22 -3.08
N ALA A 272 -7.74 12.62 -3.02
CA ALA A 272 -8.20 13.72 -2.19
C ALA A 272 -8.06 13.41 -0.69
N GLY A 273 -7.48 14.35 0.07
CA GLY A 273 -7.30 14.19 1.52
C GLY A 273 -6.08 13.35 1.92
N TYR A 274 -5.19 13.05 0.97
CA TYR A 274 -3.93 12.35 1.19
C TYR A 274 -2.75 13.28 0.88
N THR A 275 -1.68 13.16 1.66
CA THR A 275 -0.45 13.94 1.45
C THR A 275 0.60 13.04 0.83
N ALA A 276 1.05 13.37 -0.39
CA ALA A 276 2.13 12.67 -1.06
C ALA A 276 3.45 12.81 -0.28
N ILE A 277 4.22 11.73 -0.19
CA ILE A 277 5.51 11.71 0.47
C ILE A 277 6.52 10.83 -0.26
N ASP A 278 7.79 11.16 -0.10
CA ASP A 278 8.85 10.17 -0.25
C ASP A 278 8.92 9.31 1.00
N VAL A 279 9.38 8.08 0.84
CA VAL A 279 9.77 7.20 1.95
C VAL A 279 11.23 6.85 1.82
N ILE A 280 11.95 6.97 2.92
CA ILE A 280 13.40 6.80 2.97
C ILE A 280 13.69 5.43 3.60
N ALA A 281 14.55 4.66 2.95
CA ALA A 281 15.12 3.45 3.52
C ALA A 281 16.36 3.85 4.34
N GLN A 282 16.17 3.98 5.65
CA GLN A 282 17.22 4.37 6.58
C GLN A 282 17.93 3.13 7.12
N GLU A 283 19.22 3.00 6.82
CA GLU A 283 20.07 1.97 7.40
C GLU A 283 20.17 2.15 8.93
N GLY A 284 20.13 1.02 9.64
CA GLY A 284 20.22 0.96 11.11
C GLY A 284 21.63 0.72 11.61
#